data_AF-L5NTW2-F1
#
_entry.id   AF-L5NTW2-F1
#
_cell.length_a   1.000
_cell.length_b   1.000
_cell.length_c   1.000
_cell.angle_alpha   90.00
_cell.angle_beta   90.00
_cell.angle_gamma   90.00
#
_symmetry.space_group_name_H-M   'P 1'
#
loop_
_entity.id
_entity.type
_entity.pdbx_description
1 polymer ?
#
loop_
_entity_poly.entity_id
_entity_poly.type
_entity_poly.pdbx_seq_one_letter_code
_entity_poly.pdbx_strand_id
1 'polypeptide(L)'
;MSTDDQNADRQRDSILETYDEDEITWYVDIDSGSKLARPQYQQLRDDVDAGEPDVVVTTEIDRLGRSFSELASLVEDIRVQGIELDCTQQPVSTVDSDGWMGDLMLNLLIVFADAERKMIRDRVQQGIDKAKRDGKRVGRPPHGYDVDDDGFLFQDPAEYAKTQEFIREVRKGRQKTSTAEYFGIPQSSIQSILKRADQNYGVRFDNDAWRVERARVESGEKELEPLV
;
A
#
# COMPACT_ATOMS: atom_id res chain seq x y z
N MET A 1 -11.83 -23.44 -2.10
CA MET A 1 -12.87 -24.38 -2.56
C MET A 1 -14.19 -23.64 -2.81
N SER A 2 -14.78 -23.90 -3.98
CA SER A 2 -16.16 -23.50 -4.32
C SER A 2 -17.16 -24.38 -3.55
N THR A 3 -18.34 -23.86 -3.24
CA THR A 3 -19.37 -24.46 -2.36
C THR A 3 -20.02 -25.76 -2.86
N ASP A 4 -19.46 -26.37 -3.90
CA ASP A 4 -19.97 -27.60 -4.49
C ASP A 4 -19.03 -28.74 -4.07
N ASP A 5 -19.49 -29.61 -3.17
CA ASP A 5 -18.68 -30.71 -2.59
C ASP A 5 -18.03 -31.59 -3.68
N GLN A 6 -18.69 -31.72 -4.84
CA GLN A 6 -18.16 -32.45 -6.00
C GLN A 6 -16.88 -31.85 -6.60
N ASN A 7 -16.66 -30.55 -6.43
CA ASN A 7 -15.47 -29.86 -6.96
C ASN A 7 -14.30 -29.97 -5.97
N ALA A 8 -14.60 -30.07 -4.68
CA ALA A 8 -13.61 -30.26 -3.63
C ALA A 8 -12.89 -31.61 -3.75
N ASP A 9 -13.67 -32.68 -3.92
CA ASP A 9 -13.15 -34.05 -4.02
C ASP A 9 -12.27 -34.22 -5.27
N ARG A 10 -12.70 -33.69 -6.42
CA ARG A 10 -11.92 -33.72 -7.67
C ARG A 10 -10.56 -33.04 -7.56
N GLN A 11 -10.48 -31.96 -6.77
CA GLN A 11 -9.21 -31.26 -6.59
C GLN A 11 -8.22 -32.10 -5.78
N ARG A 12 -8.72 -32.78 -4.75
CA ARG A 12 -7.91 -33.68 -3.93
C ARG A 12 -7.47 -34.90 -4.73
N ASP A 13 -8.40 -35.53 -5.44
CA ASP A 13 -8.12 -36.72 -6.25
C ASP A 13 -6.99 -36.47 -7.25
N SER A 14 -7.01 -35.32 -7.94
CA SER A 14 -5.97 -34.96 -8.91
C SER A 14 -4.58 -34.76 -8.29
N ILE A 15 -4.49 -34.36 -7.02
CA ILE A 15 -3.21 -34.23 -6.31
C ILE A 15 -2.76 -35.60 -5.80
N LEU A 16 -3.69 -36.40 -5.29
CA LEU A 16 -3.44 -37.76 -4.80
C LEU A 16 -3.09 -38.77 -5.90
N GLU A 17 -3.32 -38.44 -7.17
CA GLU A 17 -2.81 -39.21 -8.32
C GLU A 17 -1.27 -39.16 -8.41
N THR A 18 -0.64 -38.10 -7.90
CA THR A 18 0.80 -37.86 -8.01
C THR A 18 1.53 -37.94 -6.67
N TYR A 19 0.90 -37.50 -5.58
CA TYR A 19 1.51 -37.38 -4.25
C TYR A 19 0.80 -38.26 -3.23
N ASP A 20 1.57 -38.90 -2.33
CA ASP A 20 1.01 -39.71 -1.24
C ASP A 20 0.38 -38.81 -0.17
N GLU A 21 -0.82 -39.17 0.31
CA GLU A 21 -1.58 -38.34 1.26
C GLU A 21 -0.81 -38.04 2.56
N ASP A 22 0.00 -39.00 3.02
CA ASP A 22 0.80 -38.90 4.25
C ASP A 22 1.92 -37.84 4.14
N GLU A 23 2.27 -37.41 2.92
CA GLU A 23 3.31 -36.40 2.65
C GLU A 23 2.71 -34.99 2.41
N ILE A 24 1.39 -34.85 2.40
CA ILE A 24 0.71 -33.60 2.04
C ILE A 24 0.21 -32.85 3.27
N THR A 25 0.60 -31.58 3.39
CA THR A 25 -0.06 -30.62 4.29
C THR A 25 -1.12 -29.84 3.52
N TRP A 26 -2.40 -29.99 3.90
CA TRP A 26 -3.53 -29.40 3.19
C TRP A 26 -3.89 -27.99 3.67
N TYR A 27 -3.79 -27.00 2.78
CA TYR A 27 -4.25 -25.63 3.01
C TYR A 27 -5.59 -25.37 2.29
N VAL A 28 -6.70 -25.39 3.03
CA VAL A 28 -8.05 -25.30 2.44
C VAL A 28 -8.83 -24.09 2.94
N ASP A 29 -8.99 -23.07 2.09
CA ASP A 29 -9.93 -21.98 2.30
C ASP A 29 -11.26 -22.23 1.57
N ILE A 30 -12.39 -22.07 2.27
CA ILE A 30 -13.73 -22.19 1.69
C ILE A 30 -14.27 -20.79 1.40
N ASP A 31 -14.63 -20.52 0.15
CA ASP A 31 -15.15 -19.22 -0.26
C ASP A 31 -16.66 -19.14 0.01
N SER A 32 -17.04 -19.18 1.29
CA SER A 32 -18.41 -18.89 1.70
C SER A 32 -18.58 -17.37 1.69
N GLY A 33 -19.47 -16.86 0.84
CA GLY A 33 -19.63 -15.45 0.44
C GLY A 33 -19.99 -14.41 1.53
N SER A 34 -19.40 -14.51 2.73
CA SER A 34 -19.51 -13.52 3.79
C SER A 34 -18.24 -13.36 4.65
N LYS A 35 -17.20 -14.18 4.45
CA LYS A 35 -15.89 -14.00 5.13
C LYS A 35 -14.75 -14.01 4.13
N LEU A 36 -14.19 -12.82 3.91
CA LEU A 36 -13.03 -12.56 3.04
C LEU A 36 -11.71 -13.17 3.57
N ALA A 37 -11.67 -13.67 4.80
CA ALA A 37 -10.45 -14.17 5.42
C ALA A 37 -10.01 -15.50 4.78
N ARG A 38 -8.74 -15.58 4.38
CA ARG A 38 -8.06 -16.78 3.87
C ARG A 38 -6.97 -17.23 4.86
N PRO A 39 -7.34 -17.77 6.04
CA PRO A 39 -6.36 -18.14 7.05
C PRO A 39 -5.41 -19.25 6.58
N GLN A 40 -5.88 -20.19 5.74
CA GLN A 40 -5.02 -21.27 5.24
C GLN A 40 -4.05 -20.77 4.17
N TYR A 41 -4.46 -19.84 3.32
CA TYR A 41 -3.53 -19.13 2.45
C TYR A 41 -2.44 -18.38 3.22
N GLN A 42 -2.79 -17.71 4.32
CA GLN A 42 -1.78 -17.02 5.14
C GLN A 42 -0.81 -18.02 5.78
N GLN A 43 -1.32 -19.14 6.29
CA GLN A 43 -0.46 -20.20 6.82
C GLN A 43 0.49 -20.74 5.75
N LEU A 44 -0.02 -21.05 4.54
CA LEU A 44 0.82 -21.45 3.41
C LEU A 44 1.94 -20.44 3.12
N ARG A 45 1.65 -19.13 3.17
CA ARG A 45 2.67 -18.10 2.97
C ARG A 45 3.72 -18.11 4.07
N ASP A 46 3.29 -18.24 5.32
CA ASP A 46 4.22 -18.26 6.46
C ASP A 46 5.15 -19.49 6.38
N ASP A 47 4.62 -20.64 5.96
CA ASP A 47 5.38 -21.89 5.83
C ASP A 47 6.32 -21.85 4.59
N VAL A 48 5.88 -21.23 3.49
CA VAL A 48 6.73 -20.92 2.33
C VAL A 48 7.86 -19.96 2.73
N ASP A 49 7.56 -18.87 3.43
CA ASP A 49 8.57 -17.90 3.89
C ASP A 49 9.60 -18.54 4.84
N ALA A 50 9.20 -19.55 5.61
CA ALA A 50 10.06 -20.35 6.46
C ALA A 50 10.87 -21.42 5.70
N GLY A 51 10.57 -21.67 4.42
CA GLY A 51 11.24 -22.68 3.61
C GLY A 51 10.87 -24.11 4.00
N GLU A 52 9.68 -24.31 4.57
CA GLU A 52 9.26 -25.62 5.10
C GLU A 52 8.85 -26.64 4.03
N PRO A 53 8.07 -26.30 2.99
CA PRO A 53 7.70 -27.27 1.97
C PRO A 53 8.77 -27.37 0.87
N ASP A 54 9.03 -28.58 0.37
CA ASP A 54 9.86 -28.77 -0.83
C ASP A 54 9.09 -28.40 -2.12
N VAL A 55 7.77 -28.68 -2.13
CA VAL A 55 6.88 -28.43 -3.27
C VAL A 55 5.56 -27.83 -2.80
N VAL A 56 5.10 -26.77 -3.47
CA VAL A 56 3.73 -26.26 -3.36
C VAL A 56 2.90 -26.84 -4.50
N VAL A 57 1.82 -27.54 -4.18
CA VAL A 57 0.95 -28.18 -5.17
C VAL A 57 -0.41 -27.50 -5.23
N THR A 58 -0.90 -27.26 -6.44
CA THR A 58 -2.25 -26.77 -6.73
C THR A 58 -2.81 -27.46 -7.97
N THR A 59 -4.12 -27.51 -8.13
CA THR A 59 -4.71 -27.99 -9.40
C THR A 59 -4.63 -26.95 -10.50
N GLU A 60 -4.90 -25.70 -10.16
CA GLU A 60 -4.94 -24.57 -11.08
C GLU A 60 -4.25 -23.36 -10.42
N ILE A 61 -3.58 -22.54 -11.23
CA ILE A 61 -2.80 -21.40 -10.73
C ILE A 61 -3.68 -20.32 -10.09
N ASP A 62 -4.93 -20.17 -10.51
CA ASP A 62 -5.87 -19.19 -9.96
C ASP A 62 -6.34 -19.53 -8.53
N ARG A 63 -6.04 -20.72 -8.01
CA ARG A 63 -6.31 -21.11 -6.61
C ARG A 63 -5.30 -20.51 -5.63
N LEU A 64 -4.12 -20.15 -6.12
CA LEU A 64 -3.03 -19.58 -5.33
C LEU A 64 -3.22 -18.09 -5.04
N GLY A 65 -4.20 -17.40 -5.64
CA GLY A 65 -4.42 -15.98 -5.40
C GLY A 65 -5.75 -15.48 -5.93
N ARG A 66 -6.38 -14.53 -5.25
CA ARG A 66 -7.62 -13.87 -5.73
C ARG A 66 -7.34 -12.71 -6.67
N SER A 67 -6.10 -12.24 -6.69
CA SER A 67 -5.62 -11.22 -7.62
C SER A 67 -4.32 -11.68 -8.25
N PHE A 68 -4.04 -11.10 -9.42
CA PHE A 68 -2.77 -11.31 -10.11
C PHE A 68 -1.56 -10.96 -9.24
N SER A 69 -1.67 -9.86 -8.48
CA SER A 69 -0.63 -9.42 -7.54
C SER A 69 -0.40 -10.41 -6.39
N GLU A 70 -1.45 -11.02 -5.84
CA GLU A 70 -1.32 -12.07 -4.81
C GLU A 70 -0.62 -13.32 -5.36
N LEU A 71 -1.07 -13.79 -6.53
CA LEU A 71 -0.48 -14.94 -7.20
C LEU A 71 1.02 -14.72 -7.48
N ALA A 72 1.36 -13.60 -8.12
CA ALA A 72 2.74 -13.31 -8.48
C ALA A 72 3.64 -13.13 -7.25
N SER A 73 3.12 -12.56 -6.15
CA SER A 73 3.88 -12.47 -4.90
C SER A 73 4.19 -13.86 -4.34
N LEU A 74 3.20 -14.76 -4.25
CA LEU A 74 3.44 -16.10 -3.72
C LEU A 74 4.42 -16.89 -4.60
N VAL A 75 4.28 -16.79 -5.92
CA VAL A 75 5.22 -17.41 -6.88
C VAL A 75 6.64 -16.88 -6.71
N GLU A 76 6.80 -15.58 -6.47
CA GLU A 76 8.08 -14.95 -6.17
C GLU A 76 8.68 -15.50 -4.87
N ASP A 77 7.86 -15.62 -3.82
CA ASP A 77 8.28 -16.16 -2.50
C ASP A 77 8.73 -17.62 -2.63
N ILE A 78 7.93 -18.49 -3.26
CA ILE A 78 8.26 -19.89 -3.57
C ILE A 78 9.62 -19.98 -4.27
N ARG A 79 9.82 -19.18 -5.31
CA ARG A 79 11.06 -19.18 -6.09
C ARG A 79 12.27 -18.71 -5.29
N VAL A 80 12.12 -17.65 -4.48
CA VAL A 80 13.22 -17.11 -3.65
C VAL A 80 13.70 -18.15 -2.64
N GLN A 81 12.77 -18.97 -2.13
CA GLN A 81 13.06 -20.02 -1.17
C GLN A 81 13.56 -21.32 -1.84
N GLY A 82 13.55 -21.39 -3.17
CA GLY A 82 13.99 -22.57 -3.93
C GLY A 82 12.99 -23.73 -3.88
N ILE A 83 11.73 -23.42 -3.56
CA ILE A 83 10.61 -24.36 -3.48
C ILE A 83 10.08 -24.57 -4.90
N GLU A 84 9.66 -25.79 -5.22
CA GLU A 84 9.05 -26.08 -6.52
C GLU A 84 7.54 -25.81 -6.49
N LEU A 85 6.97 -25.45 -7.63
CA LEU A 85 5.54 -25.28 -7.81
C LEU A 85 5.02 -26.36 -8.76
N ASP A 86 3.97 -27.07 -8.35
CA ASP A 86 3.27 -28.02 -9.21
C ASP A 86 1.82 -27.61 -9.45
N CYS A 87 1.45 -27.45 -10.71
CA CYS A 87 0.08 -27.21 -11.16
C CYS A 87 -0.44 -28.47 -11.87
N THR A 88 -1.13 -29.36 -11.15
CA THR A 88 -1.44 -30.71 -11.67
C THR A 88 -2.30 -30.72 -12.94
N GLN A 89 -3.08 -29.66 -13.21
CA GLN A 89 -3.95 -29.57 -14.39
C GLN A 89 -3.48 -28.56 -15.44
N GLN A 90 -2.33 -27.91 -15.25
CA GLN A 90 -1.83 -26.86 -16.14
C GLN A 90 -0.31 -26.99 -16.37
N PRO A 91 0.22 -26.65 -17.56
CA PRO A 91 1.65 -26.75 -17.84
C PRO A 91 2.43 -25.57 -17.23
N VAL A 92 2.30 -25.37 -15.91
CA VAL A 92 2.94 -24.28 -15.15
C VAL A 92 3.83 -24.81 -14.02
N SER A 93 4.10 -26.12 -14.01
CA SER A 93 4.92 -26.78 -12.99
C SER A 93 6.42 -26.55 -13.21
N THR A 94 7.18 -26.49 -12.12
CA THR A 94 8.66 -26.41 -12.10
C THR A 94 9.33 -27.73 -11.68
N VAL A 95 8.55 -28.75 -11.33
CA VAL A 95 9.01 -30.04 -10.77
C VAL A 95 9.71 -30.94 -11.81
N ASP A 96 9.43 -30.76 -13.10
CA ASP A 96 9.94 -31.63 -14.17
C ASP A 96 11.12 -31.05 -14.96
N SER A 97 11.96 -31.93 -15.53
CA SER A 97 13.15 -31.58 -16.33
C SER A 97 12.89 -30.81 -17.64
N ASP A 98 11.63 -30.68 -18.07
CA ASP A 98 11.17 -29.77 -19.14
C ASP A 98 10.65 -28.42 -18.59
N GLY A 99 10.93 -28.12 -17.32
CA GLY A 99 10.47 -26.97 -16.53
C GLY A 99 10.81 -25.59 -17.08
N TRP A 100 11.55 -25.50 -18.20
CA TRP A 100 11.81 -24.23 -18.87
C TRP A 100 10.53 -23.47 -19.26
N MET A 101 9.45 -24.19 -19.58
CA MET A 101 8.15 -23.58 -19.89
C MET A 101 7.46 -23.05 -18.62
N GLY A 102 7.50 -23.83 -17.54
CA GLY A 102 7.01 -23.40 -16.21
C GLY A 102 7.77 -22.17 -15.73
N ASP A 103 9.09 -22.24 -15.73
CA ASP A 103 9.99 -21.12 -15.42
C ASP A 103 9.69 -19.88 -16.29
N LEU A 104 9.49 -20.06 -17.59
CA LEU A 104 9.15 -18.95 -18.49
C LEU A 104 7.81 -18.31 -18.10
N MET A 105 6.79 -19.12 -17.81
CA MET A 105 5.48 -18.63 -17.39
C MET A 105 5.55 -17.91 -16.04
N LEU A 106 6.26 -18.46 -15.05
CA LEU A 106 6.44 -17.80 -13.75
C LEU A 106 7.23 -16.50 -13.89
N ASN A 107 8.28 -16.47 -14.71
CA ASN A 107 9.02 -15.23 -15.01
C ASN A 107 8.11 -14.17 -15.66
N LEU A 108 7.26 -14.57 -16.61
CA LEU A 108 6.28 -13.68 -17.22
C LEU A 108 5.30 -13.13 -16.18
N LEU A 109 4.79 -13.97 -15.27
CA LEU A 109 3.90 -13.55 -14.20
C LEU A 109 4.55 -12.49 -13.29
N ILE A 110 5.80 -12.72 -12.88
CA ILE A 110 6.58 -11.77 -12.08
C ILE A 110 6.77 -10.44 -12.82
N VAL A 111 7.16 -10.49 -14.10
CA VAL A 111 7.35 -9.28 -14.93
C VAL A 111 6.05 -8.47 -15.05
N PHE A 112 4.92 -9.13 -15.27
CA PHE A 112 3.63 -8.45 -15.32
C PHE A 112 3.24 -7.85 -13.97
N ALA A 113 3.59 -8.49 -12.86
CA ALA A 113 3.27 -7.99 -11.53
C ALA A 113 4.07 -6.73 -11.22
N ASP A 114 5.34 -6.71 -11.58
CA ASP A 114 6.17 -5.52 -11.50
C ASP A 114 5.66 -4.40 -12.40
N ALA A 115 5.24 -4.72 -13.63
CA ALA A 115 4.63 -3.75 -14.53
C ALA A 115 3.35 -3.14 -13.94
N GLU A 116 2.46 -3.97 -13.37
CA GLU A 116 1.24 -3.51 -12.71
C GLU A 116 1.54 -2.62 -11.49
N ARG A 117 2.41 -3.07 -10.58
CA ARG A 117 2.86 -2.29 -9.42
C ARG A 117 3.42 -0.93 -9.85
N LYS A 118 4.24 -0.90 -10.90
CA LYS A 118 4.80 0.33 -11.47
C LYS A 118 3.73 1.24 -12.05
N MET A 119 2.81 0.73 -12.86
CA MET A 119 1.72 1.52 -13.43
C MET A 119 0.81 2.13 -12.36
N ILE A 120 0.53 1.39 -11.28
CA ILE A 120 -0.25 1.90 -10.14
C ILE A 120 0.51 3.06 -9.48
N ARG A 121 1.80 2.88 -9.19
CA ARG A 121 2.65 3.93 -8.61
C ARG A 121 2.70 5.18 -9.50
N ASP A 122 2.89 4.99 -10.80
CA ASP A 122 2.93 6.09 -11.77
C ASP A 122 1.60 6.85 -11.81
N ARG A 123 0.46 6.15 -11.78
CA ARG A 123 -0.86 6.77 -11.74
C ARG A 123 -1.10 7.55 -10.44
N VAL A 124 -0.70 6.99 -9.31
CA VAL A 124 -0.80 7.67 -8.01
C VAL A 124 0.07 8.94 -8.02
N GLN A 125 1.30 8.85 -8.54
CA GLN A 125 2.20 9.99 -8.64
C GLN A 125 1.62 11.08 -9.57
N GLN A 126 1.07 10.71 -10.71
CA GLN A 126 0.38 11.65 -11.61
C GLN A 126 -0.82 12.34 -10.92
N GLY A 127 -1.58 11.61 -10.12
CA GLY A 127 -2.67 12.16 -9.30
C GLY A 127 -2.16 13.14 -8.25
N ILE A 128 -1.07 12.81 -7.55
CA ILE A 128 -0.39 13.68 -6.59
C ILE A 128 0.11 14.96 -7.27
N ASP A 129 0.76 14.84 -8.43
CA ASP A 129 1.31 15.98 -9.16
C ASP A 129 0.20 16.89 -9.69
N LYS A 130 -0.92 16.29 -10.12
CA LYS A 130 -2.12 17.04 -10.47
C LYS A 130 -2.69 17.79 -9.26
N ALA A 131 -2.89 17.10 -8.13
CA ALA A 131 -3.38 17.75 -6.91
C ALA A 131 -2.49 18.91 -6.46
N LYS A 132 -1.16 18.76 -6.57
CA LYS A 132 -0.20 19.82 -6.29
C LYS A 132 -0.34 21.00 -7.25
N ARG A 133 -0.46 20.77 -8.57
CA ARG A 133 -0.68 21.82 -9.58
C ARG A 133 -2.00 22.56 -9.36
N ASP A 134 -3.02 21.83 -8.92
CA ASP A 134 -4.33 22.37 -8.56
C ASP A 134 -4.30 23.09 -7.20
N GLY A 135 -3.14 23.17 -6.51
CA GLY A 135 -2.97 23.87 -5.23
C GLY A 135 -3.53 23.12 -4.01
N LYS A 136 -3.88 21.85 -4.16
CA LYS A 136 -4.43 21.02 -3.08
C LYS A 136 -3.34 20.47 -2.18
N ARG A 137 -3.68 20.24 -0.91
CA ARG A 137 -2.77 19.62 0.04
C ARG A 137 -2.66 18.13 -0.25
N VAL A 138 -1.42 17.66 -0.38
CA VAL A 138 -1.11 16.23 -0.41
C VAL A 138 -0.51 15.82 0.94
N GLY A 139 -1.07 14.78 1.55
CA GLY A 139 -0.65 14.27 2.85
C GLY A 139 -1.14 15.10 4.03
N ARG A 140 -0.65 14.77 5.23
CA ARG A 140 -1.14 15.38 6.48
C ARG A 140 -0.87 16.91 6.51
N PRO A 141 -1.87 17.74 6.90
CA PRO A 141 -1.66 19.17 7.12
C PRO A 141 -0.63 19.46 8.22
N PRO A 142 0.14 20.55 8.13
CA PRO A 142 0.94 21.04 9.25
C PRO A 142 0.07 21.45 10.45
N HIS A 143 0.66 21.54 11.65
CA HIS A 143 -0.07 21.99 12.84
C HIS A 143 -0.63 23.42 12.65
N GLY A 144 -1.85 23.68 13.10
CA GLY A 144 -2.51 24.97 12.88
C GLY A 144 -3.05 25.17 11.45
N TYR A 145 -3.02 24.13 10.63
CA TYR A 145 -3.69 24.08 9.35
C TYR A 145 -4.63 22.89 9.29
N ASP A 146 -5.63 23.01 8.43
CA ASP A 146 -6.50 21.91 8.07
C ASP A 146 -6.82 21.97 6.57
N VAL A 147 -7.56 20.98 6.08
CA VAL A 147 -8.03 20.90 4.70
C VAL A 147 -9.54 21.01 4.65
N ASP A 148 -10.06 21.77 3.68
CA ASP A 148 -11.49 21.79 3.39
C ASP A 148 -11.95 20.52 2.65
N ASP A 149 -13.26 20.42 2.39
CA ASP A 149 -13.87 19.28 1.68
C ASP A 149 -13.30 19.08 0.26
N ASP A 150 -12.74 20.14 -0.33
CA ASP A 150 -12.15 20.13 -1.66
C ASP A 150 -10.63 19.80 -1.64
N GLY A 151 -10.04 19.66 -0.46
CA GLY A 151 -8.64 19.31 -0.22
C GLY A 151 -7.69 20.51 -0.19
N PHE A 152 -8.20 21.73 -0.05
CA PHE A 152 -7.37 22.94 0.03
C PHE A 152 -6.98 23.25 1.46
N LEU A 153 -5.71 23.62 1.63
CA LEU A 153 -5.18 23.99 2.93
C LEU A 153 -5.76 25.34 3.38
N PHE A 154 -6.21 25.42 4.62
CA PHE A 154 -6.57 26.68 5.28
C PHE A 154 -5.96 26.75 6.68
N GLN A 155 -5.85 27.96 7.21
CA GLN A 155 -5.38 28.17 8.59
C GLN A 155 -6.53 28.12 9.58
N ASP A 156 -6.38 27.31 10.63
CA ASP A 156 -7.13 27.51 11.87
C ASP A 156 -6.51 28.71 12.58
N PRO A 157 -7.22 29.86 12.70
CA PRO A 157 -6.62 31.08 13.23
C PRO A 157 -6.11 30.93 14.66
N ALA A 158 -6.79 30.14 15.50
CA ALA A 158 -6.42 29.98 16.91
C ALA A 158 -5.17 29.10 17.03
N GLU A 159 -5.15 27.96 16.34
CA GLU A 159 -4.03 27.02 16.40
C GLU A 159 -2.79 27.53 15.64
N TYR A 160 -2.99 28.24 14.53
CA TYR A 160 -1.91 28.88 13.80
C TYR A 160 -1.22 29.96 14.65
N ALA A 161 -1.98 30.82 15.31
CA ALA A 161 -1.45 31.87 16.19
C ALA A 161 -0.65 31.29 17.36
N LYS A 162 -1.18 30.25 18.04
CA LYS A 162 -0.45 29.53 19.10
C LYS A 162 0.86 28.96 18.58
N THR A 163 0.85 28.38 17.39
CA THR A 163 2.05 27.80 16.77
C THR A 163 3.10 28.88 16.47
N GLN A 164 2.68 30.06 15.98
CA GLN A 164 3.57 31.20 15.77
C GLN A 164 4.17 31.72 17.09
N GLU A 165 3.38 31.81 18.16
CA GLU A 165 3.86 32.23 19.48
C GLU A 165 4.86 31.23 20.07
N PHE A 166 4.57 29.93 19.95
CA PHE A 166 5.50 28.87 20.31
C PHE A 166 6.84 29.01 19.58
N ILE A 167 6.81 29.18 18.25
CA ILE A 167 8.03 29.36 17.45
C ILE A 167 8.81 30.59 17.93
N ARG A 168 8.12 31.70 18.20
CA ARG A 168 8.72 32.95 18.67
C ARG A 168 9.41 32.78 20.02
N GLU A 169 8.78 32.11 20.98
CA GLU A 169 9.37 31.90 22.31
C GLU A 169 10.55 30.94 22.27
N VAL A 170 10.50 29.88 21.46
CA VAL A 170 11.65 28.99 21.24
C VAL A 170 12.82 29.74 20.59
N ARG A 171 12.56 30.62 19.62
CA ARG A 171 13.59 31.47 18.99
C ARG A 171 14.25 32.45 19.97
N LYS A 172 13.53 32.89 21.00
CA LYS A 172 14.09 33.69 22.11
C LYS A 172 14.95 32.87 23.09
N GLY A 173 15.10 31.56 22.87
CA GLY A 173 15.91 30.67 23.68
C GLY A 173 15.14 29.90 24.76
N ARG A 174 13.80 29.93 24.77
CA ARG A 174 13.03 29.10 25.70
C ARG A 174 13.14 27.61 25.38
N GLN A 175 13.01 26.78 26.41
CA GLN A 175 13.06 25.33 26.27
C GLN A 175 11.87 24.82 25.45
N LYS A 176 12.15 24.03 24.41
CA LYS A 176 11.16 23.55 23.43
C LYS A 176 10.00 22.79 24.08
N THR A 177 10.30 21.81 24.93
CA THR A 177 9.31 20.91 25.51
C THR A 177 8.32 21.63 26.43
N SER A 178 8.80 22.40 27.40
CA SER A 178 7.91 23.17 28.28
C SER A 178 7.14 24.28 27.56
N THR A 179 7.75 24.89 26.54
CA THR A 179 7.06 25.91 25.73
C THR A 179 5.94 25.25 24.91
N ALA A 180 6.17 24.07 24.33
CA ALA A 180 5.14 23.34 23.59
C ALA A 180 3.98 22.93 24.50
N GLU A 181 4.26 22.42 25.70
CA GLU A 181 3.23 22.09 26.69
C GLU A 181 2.37 23.29 27.07
N TYR A 182 3.00 24.45 27.32
CA TYR A 182 2.29 25.70 27.62
C TYR A 182 1.31 26.12 26.51
N PHE A 183 1.70 25.96 25.24
CA PHE A 183 0.84 26.29 24.09
C PHE A 183 -0.07 25.14 23.65
N GLY A 184 -0.05 23.99 24.33
CA GLY A 184 -0.84 22.82 23.97
C GLY A 184 -0.38 22.10 22.69
N ILE A 185 0.87 22.30 22.28
CA ILE A 185 1.43 21.68 21.06
C ILE A 185 1.90 20.25 21.39
N PRO A 186 1.48 19.23 20.62
CA PRO A 186 1.95 17.87 20.81
C PRO A 186 3.48 17.78 20.71
N GLN A 187 4.11 17.08 21.65
CA GLN A 187 5.58 16.91 21.67
C GLN A 187 6.12 16.31 20.37
N SER A 188 5.34 15.41 19.74
CA SER A 188 5.65 14.79 18.44
C SER A 188 5.69 15.79 17.27
N SER A 189 5.04 16.95 17.39
CA SER A 189 5.00 17.99 16.36
C SER A 189 6.12 19.02 16.49
N ILE A 190 6.83 19.07 17.62
CA ILE A 190 7.85 20.11 17.88
C ILE A 190 8.90 20.17 16.77
N GLN A 191 9.48 19.04 16.42
CA GLN A 191 10.56 18.98 15.42
C GLN A 191 10.06 19.37 14.03
N SER A 192 8.86 18.91 13.64
CA SER A 192 8.29 19.21 12.32
C SER A 192 7.89 20.67 12.18
N ILE A 193 7.34 21.28 13.25
CA ILE A 193 7.01 22.70 13.33
C ILE A 193 8.28 23.56 13.22
N LEU A 194 9.29 23.29 14.04
CA LEU A 194 10.51 24.11 14.06
C LEU A 194 11.32 23.97 12.77
N LYS A 195 11.37 22.78 12.16
CA LYS A 195 12.07 22.55 10.88
C LYS A 195 11.46 23.35 9.72
N ARG A 196 10.15 23.60 9.74
CA ARG A 196 9.41 24.31 8.69
C ARG A 196 8.88 25.67 9.16
N ALA A 197 9.50 26.25 10.19
CA ALA A 197 9.02 27.44 10.86
C ALA A 197 8.87 28.64 9.90
N ASP A 198 9.90 28.93 9.09
CA ASP A 198 9.87 30.06 8.17
C ASP A 198 8.95 29.81 6.97
N GLN A 199 8.95 28.58 6.45
CA GLN A 199 8.17 28.21 5.28
C GLN A 199 6.66 28.24 5.55
N ASN A 200 6.22 27.67 6.67
CA ASN A 200 4.80 27.55 6.97
C ASN A 200 4.33 28.75 7.79
N TYR A 201 5.04 29.12 8.84
CA TYR A 201 4.54 30.05 9.85
C TYR A 201 5.07 31.48 9.72
N GLY A 202 5.94 31.73 8.74
CA GLY A 202 6.44 33.07 8.38
C GLY A 202 5.58 33.81 7.36
N VAL A 203 4.53 33.16 6.83
CA VAL A 203 3.71 33.68 5.74
C VAL A 203 2.39 34.23 6.28
N ARG A 204 1.95 35.38 5.76
CA ARG A 204 0.58 35.88 5.97
C ARG A 204 -0.34 35.10 5.04
N PHE A 205 -0.97 34.05 5.55
CA PHE A 205 -1.96 33.29 4.80
C PHE A 205 -3.32 33.92 5.07
N ASP A 206 -4.01 34.32 4.02
CA ASP A 206 -5.33 34.94 4.07
C ASP A 206 -6.31 33.99 3.38
N ASN A 207 -7.19 33.36 4.16
CA ASN A 207 -8.14 32.36 3.66
C ASN A 207 -9.06 32.96 2.58
N ASP A 208 -9.38 34.26 2.63
CA ASP A 208 -10.23 34.91 1.62
C ASP A 208 -9.44 35.23 0.35
N ALA A 209 -8.19 35.70 0.49
CA ALA A 209 -7.30 35.85 -0.67
C ALA A 209 -7.04 34.51 -1.37
N TRP A 210 -6.95 33.42 -0.60
CA TRP A 210 -6.75 32.07 -1.12
C TRP A 210 -7.96 31.55 -1.90
N ARG A 211 -9.18 31.84 -1.44
CA ARG A 211 -10.42 31.55 -2.18
C ARG A 211 -10.48 32.24 -3.54
N VAL A 212 -10.01 33.49 -3.62
CA VAL A 212 -9.95 34.25 -4.88
C VAL A 212 -8.93 33.64 -5.84
N GLU A 213 -7.77 33.24 -5.33
CA GLU A 213 -6.74 32.61 -6.16
C GLU A 213 -7.16 31.21 -6.64
N ARG A 214 -7.89 30.45 -5.81
CA ARG A 214 -8.54 29.19 -6.20
C ARG A 214 -9.49 29.38 -7.38
N ALA A 215 -10.37 30.38 -7.33
CA ALA A 215 -11.33 30.63 -8.40
C ALA A 215 -10.64 30.86 -9.76
N ARG A 216 -9.44 31.44 -9.76
CA ARG A 216 -8.61 31.63 -10.97
C ARG A 216 -7.98 30.34 -11.48
N VAL A 217 -7.61 29.41 -10.59
CA VAL A 217 -7.11 28.09 -11.01
C VAL A 217 -8.24 27.23 -11.56
N GLU A 218 -9.39 27.24 -10.92
CA GLU A 218 -10.58 26.52 -11.38
C GLU A 218 -11.09 27.05 -12.74
N SER A 219 -10.91 28.34 -13.04
CA SER A 219 -11.19 28.91 -14.37
C SER A 219 -10.10 28.66 -15.41
N GLY A 220 -8.98 28.04 -15.02
CA GLY A 220 -7.84 27.76 -15.89
C GLY A 220 -6.95 28.98 -16.19
N GLU A 221 -7.13 30.09 -15.47
CA GLU A 221 -6.37 31.33 -15.66
C GLU A 221 -4.95 31.27 -15.08
N LYS A 222 -4.67 30.34 -14.16
CA LYS A 222 -3.36 30.25 -13.48
C LYS A 222 -3.08 28.86 -12.90
N GLU A 223 -1.80 28.46 -12.84
CA GLU A 223 -1.33 27.33 -12.02
C GLU A 223 -0.92 27.83 -10.62
N LEU A 224 -1.29 27.11 -9.56
CA LEU A 224 -0.86 27.43 -8.19
C LEU A 224 0.48 26.75 -7.90
N GLU A 225 1.44 27.49 -7.36
CA GLU A 225 2.64 26.87 -6.77
C GLU A 225 2.25 26.17 -5.46
N PRO A 226 2.43 24.85 -5.35
CA PRO A 226 2.08 24.12 -4.13
C PRO A 226 2.95 24.56 -2.95
N LEU A 227 2.35 24.71 -1.78
CA LEU A 227 3.09 24.76 -0.52
C LEU A 227 3.66 23.35 -0.22
N VAL A 228 5.00 23.22 -0.27
CA VAL A 228 5.73 21.96 -0.03
C VAL A 228 5.57 21.47 1.42
#